data_AF-A0AAU4AIH0-F1
#
_entry.id   AF-A0AAU4AIH0-F1
#
_cell.length_a   1.000
_cell.length_b   1.000
_cell.length_c   1.000
_cell.angle_alpha   90.00
_cell.angle_beta   90.00
_cell.angle_gamma   90.00
#
_symmetry.space_group_name_H-M   'P 1'
#
loop_
_entity.id
_entity.type
_entity.pdbx_description
1 polymer ?
#
loop_
_entity_poly.entity_id
_entity_poly.type
_entity_poly.pdbx_seq_one_letter_code
_entity_poly.pdbx_strand_id
1 'polypeptide(L)'
;MTLAGRNPGRIIPGVPLSFADAHPSGHVRIIGEPIRPGRTPREYPACVQHEALINAAFHGRGVTALCPYDAERLPPRYSPTRAPPSRALAQSNDPLTHPGDAAAFEFDEGHLHGARFFATRIASRLGMAEEARAAPSLTVAELTTNSVVHGSGNETLRLWAERDQLVYEVRDPGLLRDPLAGRRLPRSSGREDADCS
;
A
#
# COMPACT_ATOMS: atom_id res chain seq x y z
N MET A 1 -12.56 -13.38 2.21
CA MET A 1 -11.70 -12.32 1.62
C MET A 1 -10.22 -12.51 1.97
N THR A 2 -9.61 -13.64 1.61
CA THR A 2 -8.24 -13.97 2.04
C THR A 2 -7.13 -13.42 1.13
N LEU A 3 -7.43 -13.10 -0.14
CA LEU A 3 -6.44 -12.51 -1.06
C LEU A 3 -6.36 -10.98 -0.97
N ALA A 4 -7.45 -10.26 -1.24
CA ALA A 4 -7.44 -8.79 -1.26
C ALA A 4 -7.15 -8.18 0.14
N GLY A 5 -7.62 -8.83 1.21
CA GLY A 5 -7.42 -8.38 2.58
C GLY A 5 -5.97 -8.41 3.08
N ARG A 6 -5.06 -9.12 2.39
CA ARG A 6 -3.63 -9.16 2.74
C ARG A 6 -2.93 -7.84 2.50
N ASN A 7 -3.39 -7.06 1.51
CA ASN A 7 -2.83 -5.75 1.20
C ASN A 7 -3.93 -4.68 1.26
N PRO A 8 -4.07 -3.96 2.40
CA PRO A 8 -5.03 -2.86 2.56
C PRO A 8 -4.93 -1.79 1.46
N GLY A 9 -3.74 -1.64 0.88
CA GLY A 9 -3.46 -0.79 -0.27
C GLY A 9 -4.23 -1.17 -1.54
N ARG A 10 -4.48 -2.46 -1.73
CA ARG A 10 -5.15 -3.01 -2.91
C ARG A 10 -6.65 -3.21 -2.70
N ILE A 11 -7.15 -3.09 -1.46
CA ILE A 11 -8.57 -3.29 -1.18
C ILE A 11 -9.40 -2.28 -1.96
N ILE A 12 -9.14 -0.97 -1.83
CA ILE A 12 -9.93 0.11 -2.48
C ILE A 12 -10.05 -0.06 -4.00
N PRO A 13 -8.96 -0.21 -4.79
CA PRO A 13 -9.08 -0.38 -6.22
C PRO A 13 -9.66 -1.75 -6.62
N GLY A 14 -9.29 -2.83 -5.93
CA GLY A 14 -9.55 -4.18 -6.40
C GLY A 14 -10.96 -4.71 -6.12
N VAL A 15 -11.66 -4.19 -5.11
CA VAL A 15 -12.95 -4.76 -4.68
C VAL A 15 -14.08 -3.73 -4.67
N PRO A 16 -14.07 -2.69 -3.81
CA PRO A 16 -15.20 -1.80 -3.66
C PRO A 16 -15.32 -0.80 -4.83
N LEU A 17 -14.22 -0.33 -5.43
CA LEU A 17 -14.30 0.50 -6.65
C LEU A 17 -14.80 -0.31 -7.84
N SER A 18 -14.23 -1.50 -8.09
CA SER A 18 -14.70 -2.39 -9.16
C SER A 18 -16.19 -2.76 -9.02
N PHE A 19 -16.65 -3.04 -7.80
CA PHE A 19 -18.07 -3.33 -7.55
C PHE A 19 -18.96 -2.10 -7.77
N ALA A 20 -18.54 -0.91 -7.31
CA ALA A 20 -19.29 0.33 -7.52
C ALA A 20 -19.36 0.72 -9.01
N ASP A 21 -18.27 0.53 -9.76
CA ASP A 21 -18.22 0.81 -11.21
C ASP A 21 -19.17 -0.11 -11.99
N ALA A 22 -19.40 -1.35 -11.52
CA ALA A 22 -20.39 -2.26 -12.09
C ALA A 22 -21.85 -1.87 -11.81
N HIS A 23 -22.10 -0.90 -10.92
CA HIS A 23 -23.45 -0.46 -10.53
C HIS A 23 -23.62 1.07 -10.65
N PRO A 24 -23.45 1.66 -11.85
CA PRO A 24 -23.34 3.11 -12.03
C PRO A 24 -24.61 3.89 -11.71
N SER A 25 -25.78 3.25 -11.80
CA SER A 25 -27.10 3.87 -11.57
C SER A 25 -27.71 3.53 -10.20
N GLY A 26 -27.06 2.67 -9.41
CA GLY A 26 -27.59 2.17 -8.14
C GLY A 26 -26.82 2.71 -6.92
N HIS A 27 -27.49 2.74 -5.76
CA HIS A 27 -26.81 2.98 -4.49
C HIS A 27 -26.19 1.69 -3.97
N VAL A 28 -24.89 1.69 -3.73
CA VAL A 28 -24.11 0.53 -3.29
C VAL A 28 -23.85 0.60 -1.80
N ARG A 29 -23.94 -0.55 -1.11
CA ARG A 29 -23.59 -0.70 0.30
C ARG A 29 -22.41 -1.66 0.44
N ILE A 30 -21.37 -1.25 1.16
CA ILE A 30 -20.11 -1.99 1.32
C ILE A 30 -19.85 -2.17 2.80
N ILE A 31 -19.56 -3.40 3.22
CA ILE A 31 -19.13 -3.72 4.58
C ILE A 31 -17.73 -4.34 4.47
N GLY A 32 -16.78 -3.82 5.23
CA GLY A 32 -15.41 -4.32 5.25
C GLY A 32 -14.80 -4.30 6.65
N GLU A 33 -14.04 -5.31 7.02
CA GLU A 33 -13.39 -5.40 8.33
C GLU A 33 -11.86 -5.28 8.18
N PRO A 34 -11.32 -4.09 7.83
CA PRO A 34 -9.88 -3.92 7.60
C PRO A 34 -9.08 -4.05 8.90
N ILE A 35 -9.60 -3.49 10.00
CA ILE A 35 -9.03 -3.55 11.35
C ILE A 35 -9.66 -4.74 12.08
N ARG A 36 -8.96 -5.88 12.08
CA ARG A 36 -9.41 -7.15 12.68
C ARG A 36 -8.39 -7.72 13.67
N PRO A 37 -8.78 -8.62 14.59
CA PRO A 37 -7.83 -9.32 15.45
C PRO A 37 -6.74 -10.04 14.64
N GLY A 38 -5.51 -9.97 15.14
CA GLY A 38 -4.32 -10.54 14.49
C GLY A 38 -3.56 -9.61 13.56
N ARG A 39 -4.01 -8.36 13.34
CA ARG A 39 -3.20 -7.34 12.64
C ARG A 39 -1.92 -7.04 13.41
N THR A 40 -0.80 -7.04 12.71
CA THR A 40 0.48 -6.66 13.30
C THR A 40 0.56 -5.14 13.46
N PRO A 41 1.43 -4.62 14.34
CA PRO A 41 1.69 -3.18 14.41
C PRO A 41 2.11 -2.56 13.07
N ARG A 42 2.72 -3.34 12.16
CA ARG A 42 3.10 -2.89 10.81
C ARG A 42 1.93 -2.83 9.84
N GLU A 43 0.97 -3.73 9.96
CA GLU A 43 -0.21 -3.77 9.08
C GLU A 43 -1.26 -2.73 9.49
N TYR A 44 -1.31 -2.36 10.77
CA TYR A 44 -2.34 -1.47 11.31
C TYR A 44 -2.36 -0.08 10.65
N PRO A 45 -1.24 0.65 10.47
CA PRO A 45 -1.24 1.95 9.78
C PRO A 45 -1.86 1.88 8.37
N ALA A 46 -1.60 0.80 7.62
CA ALA A 46 -2.21 0.62 6.29
C ALA A 46 -3.75 0.44 6.35
N CYS A 47 -4.26 -0.13 7.45
CA CYS A 47 -5.70 -0.26 7.70
C CYS A 47 -6.33 1.09 8.07
N VAL A 48 -5.67 1.87 8.93
CA VAL A 48 -6.10 3.24 9.28
C VAL A 48 -6.08 4.13 8.04
N GLN A 49 -5.04 4.04 7.21
CA GLN A 49 -4.96 4.74 5.94
C GLN A 49 -6.10 4.33 5.00
N HIS A 50 -6.46 3.05 4.94
CA HIS A 50 -7.60 2.59 4.15
C HIS A 50 -8.91 3.26 4.61
N GLU A 51 -9.18 3.27 5.92
CA GLU A 51 -10.39 3.90 6.47
C GLU A 51 -10.39 5.41 6.25
N ALA A 52 -9.25 6.08 6.44
CA ALA A 52 -9.13 7.52 6.22
C ALA A 52 -9.38 7.92 4.76
N LEU A 53 -9.04 7.05 3.80
CA LEU A 53 -9.19 7.30 2.37
C LEU A 53 -10.57 6.91 1.81
N ILE A 54 -11.40 6.18 2.55
CA ILE A 54 -12.64 5.61 2.01
C ILE A 54 -13.60 6.70 1.50
N ASN A 55 -13.76 7.79 2.26
CA ASN A 55 -14.63 8.90 1.88
C ASN A 55 -14.10 9.64 0.65
N ALA A 56 -12.78 9.81 0.55
CA ALA A 56 -12.16 10.44 -0.61
C ALA A 56 -12.28 9.56 -1.87
N ALA A 57 -12.12 8.24 -1.71
CA ALA A 57 -12.21 7.28 -2.82
C ALA A 57 -13.62 7.21 -3.44
N PHE A 58 -14.66 7.39 -2.63
CA PHE A 58 -16.06 7.33 -3.07
C PHE A 58 -16.73 8.70 -3.19
N HIS A 59 -15.97 9.80 -3.12
CA HIS A 59 -16.52 11.13 -3.28
C HIS A 59 -17.29 11.26 -4.61
N GLY A 60 -18.52 11.79 -4.53
CA GLY A 60 -19.41 11.95 -5.69
C GLY A 60 -20.10 10.67 -6.17
N ARG A 61 -20.01 9.55 -5.44
CA ARG A 61 -20.69 8.28 -5.78
C ARG A 61 -21.79 7.94 -4.78
N GLY A 62 -22.83 7.23 -5.24
CA GLY A 62 -23.89 6.68 -4.41
C GLY A 62 -23.43 5.45 -3.61
N VAL A 63 -22.51 5.64 -2.67
CA VAL A 63 -21.92 4.54 -1.87
C VAL A 63 -22.07 4.81 -0.38
N THR A 64 -22.53 3.81 0.36
CA THR A 64 -22.41 3.75 1.82
C THR A 64 -21.41 2.66 2.19
N ALA A 65 -20.32 3.02 2.86
CA ALA A 65 -19.34 2.08 3.36
C ALA A 65 -19.36 2.04 4.89
N LEU A 66 -19.39 0.84 5.47
CA LEU A 66 -19.29 0.60 6.90
C LEU A 66 -18.08 -0.27 7.20
N CYS A 67 -17.24 0.16 8.14
CA CYS A 67 -16.10 -0.62 8.62
C CYS A 67 -16.31 -1.02 10.09
N PRO A 68 -16.98 -2.15 10.37
CA PRO A 68 -17.13 -2.61 11.74
C PRO A 68 -15.80 -3.13 12.29
N TYR A 69 -15.66 -3.04 13.60
CA TYR A 69 -14.49 -3.50 14.33
C TYR A 69 -14.90 -4.14 15.66
N ASP A 70 -14.16 -5.15 16.08
CA ASP A 70 -14.41 -5.85 17.34
C ASP A 70 -13.80 -5.06 18.51
N ALA A 71 -14.63 -4.26 19.17
CA ALA A 71 -14.20 -3.40 20.29
C ALA A 71 -13.71 -4.18 21.52
N GLU A 72 -14.11 -5.44 21.68
CA GLU A 72 -13.68 -6.28 22.81
C GLU A 72 -12.30 -6.88 22.55
N ARG A 73 -12.00 -7.21 21.28
CA ARG A 73 -10.76 -7.89 20.89
C ARG A 73 -9.68 -6.96 20.34
N LEU A 74 -10.01 -5.69 20.06
CA LEU A 74 -9.04 -4.71 19.61
C LEU A 74 -8.40 -3.96 20.79
N PRO A 75 -7.05 -3.96 20.87
CA PRO A 75 -6.35 -3.12 21.83
C PRO A 75 -6.77 -1.64 21.73
N PRO A 76 -6.93 -0.91 22.84
CA PRO A 76 -7.40 0.49 22.84
C PRO A 76 -6.59 1.45 21.94
N ARG A 77 -5.30 1.15 21.72
CA ARG A 77 -4.41 1.91 20.81
C ARG A 77 -4.80 1.81 19.34
N TYR A 78 -5.63 0.83 18.97
CA TYR A 78 -6.09 0.55 17.62
C TYR A 78 -7.54 0.98 17.36
N SER A 79 -8.09 1.83 18.24
CA SER A 79 -9.42 2.39 18.06
C SER A 79 -9.39 3.51 17.01
N PRO A 80 -10.09 3.39 15.86
CA PRO A 80 -10.06 4.37 14.78
C PRO A 80 -10.75 5.70 15.13
N THR A 81 -11.44 5.79 16.27
CA THR A 81 -12.31 6.90 16.66
C THR A 81 -11.63 8.16 17.20
N ARG A 82 -10.30 8.26 17.20
CA ARG A 82 -9.60 9.34 17.94
C ARG A 82 -9.09 10.53 17.12
N ALA A 83 -9.05 10.44 15.80
CA ALA A 83 -8.48 11.51 14.96
C ALA A 83 -9.30 11.77 13.68
N PRO A 84 -9.37 13.02 13.18
CA PRO A 84 -9.89 13.31 11.85
C PRO A 84 -9.15 12.49 10.77
N PRO A 85 -9.80 12.09 9.67
CA PRO A 85 -9.18 11.28 8.62
C PRO A 85 -7.85 11.83 8.09
N SER A 86 -7.73 13.16 7.93
CA SER A 86 -6.50 13.81 7.48
C SER A 86 -5.33 13.60 8.45
N ARG A 87 -5.59 13.68 9.76
CA ARG A 87 -4.58 13.45 10.80
C ARG A 87 -4.20 11.97 10.88
N ALA A 88 -5.18 11.08 10.78
CA ALA A 88 -4.96 9.64 10.74
C ALA A 88 -4.09 9.23 9.53
N LEU A 89 -4.34 9.84 8.37
CA LEU A 89 -3.54 9.65 7.15
C LEU A 89 -2.10 10.13 7.33
N ALA A 90 -1.91 11.34 7.87
CA ALA A 90 -0.57 11.89 8.11
C ALA A 90 0.25 11.01 9.07
N GLN A 91 -0.33 10.59 10.19
CA GLN A 91 0.32 9.70 11.17
C GLN A 91 0.66 8.32 10.59
N SER A 92 -0.14 7.84 9.63
CA SER A 92 0.13 6.57 8.97
C SER A 92 1.30 6.64 7.97
N ASN A 93 1.73 7.84 7.60
CA ASN A 93 2.85 8.10 6.68
C ASN A 93 4.13 8.55 7.40
N ASP A 94 4.19 8.45 8.74
CA ASP A 94 5.42 8.70 9.48
C ASP A 94 6.52 7.69 9.06
N PRO A 95 7.81 8.07 9.08
CA PRO A 95 8.90 7.18 8.72
C PRO A 95 8.87 5.86 9.50
N LEU A 96 9.22 4.76 8.83
CA LEU A 96 9.25 3.47 9.53
C LEU A 96 10.41 3.46 10.52
N THR A 97 10.14 2.97 11.73
CA THR A 97 11.23 2.64 12.65
C THR A 97 11.94 1.40 12.13
N HIS A 98 13.24 1.54 11.87
CA HIS A 98 14.11 0.45 11.44
C HIS A 98 15.22 0.22 12.48
N PRO A 99 15.80 -0.98 12.56
CA PRO A 99 16.95 -1.22 13.43
C PRO A 99 18.19 -0.50 12.88
N GLY A 100 19.18 -0.25 13.74
CA GLY A 100 20.40 0.49 13.38
C GLY A 100 21.29 -0.24 12.37
N ASP A 101 21.13 -1.55 12.24
CA ASP A 101 21.84 -2.44 11.31
C ASP A 101 21.03 -2.74 10.02
N ALA A 102 19.93 -2.02 9.79
CA ALA A 102 19.16 -2.15 8.55
C ALA A 102 20.06 -1.92 7.32
N ALA A 103 20.04 -2.87 6.40
CA ALA A 103 20.85 -2.82 5.20
C ALA A 103 20.36 -1.69 4.31
N ALA A 104 21.23 -0.75 3.95
CA ALA A 104 20.90 0.40 3.12
C ALA A 104 21.63 0.38 1.76
N PHE A 105 20.97 0.92 0.74
CA PHE A 105 21.51 1.12 -0.59
C PHE A 105 21.00 2.46 -1.14
N GLU A 106 21.91 3.38 -1.43
CA GLU A 106 21.60 4.61 -2.15
C GLU A 106 21.46 4.28 -3.65
N PHE A 107 20.47 4.84 -4.31
CA PHE A 107 20.23 4.60 -5.71
C PHE A 107 19.72 5.86 -6.41
N ASP A 108 19.88 5.86 -7.73
CA ASP A 108 19.34 6.83 -8.67
C ASP A 108 18.85 6.07 -9.92
N GLU A 109 18.54 6.78 -11.01
CA GLU A 109 18.13 6.20 -12.29
C GLU A 109 19.15 5.18 -12.84
N GLY A 110 20.44 5.44 -12.69
CA GLY A 110 21.53 4.57 -13.15
C GLY A 110 21.71 3.31 -12.31
N HIS A 111 21.22 3.30 -11.07
CA HIS A 111 21.46 2.23 -10.09
C HIS A 111 20.23 1.37 -9.76
N LEU A 112 19.14 1.47 -10.53
CA LEU A 112 17.91 0.66 -10.35
C LEU A 112 18.17 -0.86 -10.43
N HIS A 113 19.11 -1.30 -11.29
CA HIS A 113 19.51 -2.70 -11.31
C HIS A 113 20.26 -3.11 -10.04
N GLY A 114 21.13 -2.22 -9.54
CA GLY A 114 21.87 -2.42 -8.28
C GLY A 114 20.93 -2.57 -7.08
N ALA A 115 19.88 -1.76 -6.99
CA ALA A 115 18.88 -1.82 -5.93
C ALA A 115 18.13 -3.16 -5.89
N ARG A 116 17.73 -3.69 -7.06
CA ARG A 116 17.09 -5.01 -7.19
C ARG A 116 17.99 -6.16 -6.76
N PHE A 117 19.25 -6.12 -7.21
CA PHE A 117 20.25 -7.12 -6.83
C PHE A 117 20.54 -7.06 -5.32
N PHE A 118 20.69 -5.85 -4.78
CA PHE A 118 20.87 -5.62 -3.36
C PHE A 118 19.74 -6.25 -2.53
N ALA A 119 18.49 -5.98 -2.89
CA ALA A 119 17.32 -6.53 -2.21
C ALA A 119 17.31 -8.07 -2.22
N THR A 120 17.57 -8.68 -3.37
CA THR A 120 17.62 -10.15 -3.52
C THR A 120 18.72 -10.76 -2.67
N ARG A 121 19.90 -10.12 -2.62
CA ARG A 121 21.03 -10.55 -1.80
C ARG A 121 20.72 -10.48 -0.31
N ILE A 122 20.09 -9.41 0.16
CA ILE A 122 19.69 -9.26 1.57
C ILE A 122 18.60 -10.28 1.92
N ALA A 123 17.59 -10.46 1.07
CA ALA A 123 16.56 -11.49 1.27
C ALA A 123 17.15 -12.90 1.40
N SER A 124 18.14 -13.23 0.56
CA SER A 124 18.87 -14.51 0.65
C SER A 124 19.62 -14.66 1.98
N ARG A 125 20.34 -13.62 2.43
CA ARG A 125 21.06 -13.62 3.71
C ARG A 125 20.13 -13.76 4.92
N LEU A 126 18.91 -13.27 4.82
CA LEU A 126 17.88 -13.40 5.85
C LEU A 126 17.15 -14.76 5.80
N GLY A 127 17.60 -15.71 4.96
CA GLY A 127 17.10 -17.08 4.92
C GLY A 127 15.88 -17.28 4.02
N MET A 128 15.54 -16.32 3.15
CA MET A 128 14.41 -16.46 2.23
C MET A 128 14.71 -17.54 1.18
N ALA A 129 13.79 -18.50 0.99
CA ALA A 129 13.88 -19.53 -0.05
C ALA A 129 13.95 -18.93 -1.45
N GLU A 130 14.65 -19.58 -2.38
CA GLU A 130 14.94 -19.05 -3.71
C GLU A 130 13.67 -18.73 -4.50
N GLU A 131 12.68 -19.60 -4.41
CA GLU A 131 11.38 -19.49 -5.08
C GLU A 131 10.58 -18.27 -4.60
N ALA A 132 10.84 -17.82 -3.36
CA ALA A 132 10.17 -16.66 -2.77
C ALA A 132 10.91 -15.33 -3.03
N ARG A 133 12.14 -15.36 -3.57
CA ARG A 133 12.97 -14.15 -3.81
C ARG A 133 12.52 -13.32 -5.01
N ALA A 134 11.71 -13.87 -5.90
CA ALA A 134 11.15 -13.13 -7.04
C ALA A 134 10.25 -11.95 -6.57
N ALA A 135 9.50 -12.13 -5.48
CA ALA A 135 8.57 -11.11 -4.98
C ALA A 135 9.28 -9.85 -4.43
N PRO A 136 10.34 -9.95 -3.61
CA PRO A 136 11.16 -8.79 -3.24
C PRO A 136 11.76 -8.06 -4.43
N SER A 137 12.30 -8.78 -5.43
CA SER A 137 12.91 -8.16 -6.61
C SER A 137 11.91 -7.30 -7.39
N LEU A 138 10.71 -7.84 -7.66
CA LEU A 138 9.65 -7.11 -8.34
C LEU A 138 9.17 -5.92 -7.51
N THR A 139 8.92 -6.12 -6.21
CA THR A 139 8.41 -5.05 -5.33
C THR A 139 9.40 -3.90 -5.23
N VAL A 140 10.68 -4.20 -5.08
CA VAL A 140 11.74 -3.18 -5.05
C VAL A 140 11.85 -2.50 -6.40
N ALA A 141 11.79 -3.22 -7.52
CA ALA A 141 11.80 -2.62 -8.87
C ALA A 141 10.74 -1.53 -9.03
N GLU A 142 9.50 -1.83 -8.64
CA GLU A 142 8.37 -0.90 -8.69
C GLU A 142 8.59 0.30 -7.77
N LEU A 143 8.98 0.05 -6.51
CA LEU A 143 9.19 1.12 -5.53
C LEU A 143 10.32 2.06 -5.95
N THR A 144 11.47 1.52 -6.37
CA THR A 144 12.63 2.32 -6.77
C THR A 144 12.37 3.08 -8.07
N THR A 145 11.63 2.49 -9.02
CA THR A 145 11.27 3.18 -10.27
C THR A 145 10.33 4.34 -10.01
N ASN A 146 9.27 4.12 -9.21
CA ASN A 146 8.36 5.20 -8.80
C ASN A 146 9.11 6.31 -8.08
N SER A 147 10.06 5.93 -7.23
CA SER A 147 10.89 6.87 -6.48
C SER A 147 11.79 7.71 -7.38
N VAL A 148 12.49 7.11 -8.36
CA VAL A 148 13.32 7.88 -9.32
C VAL A 148 12.47 8.80 -10.22
N VAL A 149 11.32 8.32 -10.71
CA VAL A 149 10.46 9.11 -11.61
C VAL A 149 9.89 10.36 -10.90
N HIS A 150 9.69 10.28 -9.58
CA HIS A 150 9.11 11.36 -8.78
C HIS A 150 10.10 12.06 -7.85
N GLY A 151 11.30 11.52 -7.73
CA GLY A 151 12.34 11.92 -6.81
C GLY A 151 13.31 12.94 -7.40
N SER A 152 14.42 13.13 -6.72
CA SER A 152 15.41 14.17 -7.05
C SER A 152 16.86 13.69 -6.95
N GLY A 153 17.10 12.37 -6.97
CA GLY A 153 18.44 11.75 -7.08
C GLY A 153 19.15 11.47 -5.75
N ASN A 154 18.43 11.39 -4.63
CA ASN A 154 18.98 11.04 -3.30
C ASN A 154 18.11 9.95 -2.63
N GLU A 155 17.69 8.96 -3.41
CA GLU A 155 16.78 7.93 -2.95
C GLU A 155 17.53 6.86 -2.14
N THR A 156 16.93 6.41 -1.03
CA THR A 156 17.51 5.36 -0.17
C THR A 156 16.57 4.17 -0.08
N LEU A 157 17.10 2.98 -0.37
CA LEU A 157 16.44 1.71 -0.13
C LEU A 157 16.99 1.10 1.16
N ARG A 158 16.12 0.78 2.13
CA ARG A 158 16.47 0.04 3.37
C ARG A 158 15.75 -1.30 3.42
N LEU A 159 16.45 -2.33 3.88
CA LEU A 159 15.90 -3.66 4.10
C LEU A 159 16.28 -4.21 5.46
N TRP A 160 15.32 -4.84 6.14
CA TRP A 160 15.55 -5.54 7.39
C TRP A 160 14.49 -6.64 7.61
N ALA A 161 14.81 -7.60 8.48
CA ALA A 161 13.82 -8.55 8.96
C ALA A 161 13.12 -7.99 10.20
N GLU A 162 11.80 -8.17 10.28
CA GLU A 162 11.06 -8.03 11.53
C GLU A 162 10.15 -9.24 11.70
N ARG A 163 10.37 -10.00 12.79
CA ARG A 163 9.67 -11.26 13.04
C ARG A 163 9.81 -12.21 11.84
N ASP A 164 8.69 -12.55 11.19
CA ASP A 164 8.55 -13.42 10.03
C ASP A 164 8.43 -12.64 8.70
N GLN A 165 8.67 -11.32 8.72
CA GLN A 165 8.50 -10.44 7.57
C GLN A 165 9.84 -9.84 7.10
N LEU A 166 10.04 -9.82 5.79
CA LEU A 166 11.04 -8.95 5.16
C LEU A 166 10.41 -7.59 4.90
N VAL A 167 11.04 -6.54 5.40
CA VAL A 167 10.61 -5.17 5.20
C VAL A 167 11.55 -4.48 4.24
N TYR A 168 10.97 -3.71 3.32
CA TYR A 168 11.67 -2.80 2.42
C TYR A 168 11.06 -1.41 2.58
N GLU A 169 11.90 -0.42 2.81
CA GLU A 169 11.55 1.01 2.80
C GLU A 169 12.29 1.68 1.65
N VAL A 170 11.56 2.42 0.81
CA VAL A 170 12.15 3.35 -0.14
C VAL A 170 11.82 4.75 0.34
N ARG A 171 12.86 5.57 0.46
CA ARG A 171 12.75 6.96 0.91
C ARG A 171 13.28 7.88 -0.17
N ASP A 172 12.44 8.84 -0.53
CA ASP A 172 12.77 9.96 -1.41
C ASP A 172 12.17 11.26 -0.85
N PRO A 173 12.67 12.42 -1.28
CA PRO A 173 12.13 13.71 -0.84
C PRO A 173 10.79 14.07 -1.51
N GLY A 174 10.27 13.22 -2.39
CA GLY A 174 9.02 13.44 -3.11
C GLY A 174 7.81 13.46 -2.18
N LEU A 175 6.91 14.40 -2.43
CA LEU A 175 5.62 14.46 -1.75
C LEU A 175 4.52 13.95 -2.68
N LEU A 176 3.88 12.85 -2.30
CA LEU A 176 2.64 12.41 -2.94
C LEU A 176 1.51 13.38 -2.58
N ARG A 177 1.19 14.29 -3.52
CA ARG A 177 0.12 15.29 -3.36
C ARG A 177 -1.27 14.69 -3.48
N ASP A 178 -1.42 13.64 -4.27
CA ASP A 178 -2.67 12.90 -4.39
C ASP A 178 -2.68 11.73 -3.38
N PRO A 179 -3.50 11.79 -2.33
CA PRO A 179 -3.57 10.73 -1.32
C PRO A 179 -4.15 9.41 -1.87
N LEU A 180 -4.73 9.44 -3.08
CA LEU A 180 -5.25 8.26 -3.78
C LEU A 180 -4.30 7.76 -4.89
N ALA A 181 -3.09 8.33 -5.02
CA ALA A 181 -2.06 7.80 -5.90
C ALA A 181 -1.79 6.31 -5.60
N GLY A 182 -1.78 5.47 -6.64
CA GLY A 182 -1.65 4.01 -6.49
C GLY A 182 -2.88 3.28 -5.90
N ARG A 183 -3.96 4.01 -5.57
CA ARG A 183 -5.22 3.47 -5.02
C ARG A 183 -6.40 3.51 -6.01
N ARG A 184 -6.19 4.06 -7.20
CA ARG A 184 -7.14 4.01 -8.32
C ARG A 184 -6.65 2.97 -9.32
N LEU A 185 -7.56 2.18 -9.88
CA LEU A 185 -7.22 1.36 -11.03
C LEU A 185 -6.84 2.29 -12.18
N PRO A 186 -5.82 1.95 -13.00
CA PRO A 186 -5.64 2.61 -14.28
C PRO A 186 -6.97 2.54 -15.02
N ARG A 187 -7.44 3.65 -15.59
CA ARG A 187 -8.59 3.59 -16.49
C ARG A 187 -8.21 2.60 -17.58
N SER A 188 -8.98 1.53 -17.76
CA SER A 188 -8.85 0.68 -18.94
C SER A 188 -9.03 1.62 -20.12
N SER A 189 -7.96 1.88 -20.87
CA SER A 189 -8.08 2.51 -22.18
C SER A 189 -9.08 1.67 -22.96
N GLY A 190 -10.23 2.25 -23.25
CA GLY A 190 -11.25 1.61 -24.06
C GLY A 190 -10.60 1.12 -25.32
N ARG A 191 -10.79 -0.17 -25.61
CA ARG A 191 -10.58 -0.72 -26.94
C ARG A 191 -11.54 0.09 -27.82
N GLU A 192 -10.99 0.98 -28.63
CA GLU A 192 -11.74 1.60 -29.73
C GLU A 192 -12.37 0.47 -30.52
N ASP A 193 -13.70 0.44 -30.53
CA ASP A 193 -14.46 -0.36 -31.47
C ASP A 193 -14.05 0.13 -32.86
N ALA A 194 -13.23 -0.69 -33.53
CA ALA A 194 -12.99 -0.57 -34.95
C ALA A 194 -14.31 -0.92 -35.65
N ASP A 195 -15.13 0.10 -35.82
CA ASP A 195 -16.24 0.12 -36.77
C ASP A 195 -15.62 0.09 -38.17
N CYS A 196 -15.40 -1.12 -38.70
CA CYS A 196 -15.24 -1.32 -40.13
C CYS A 196 -16.63 -1.28 -40.76
N SER A 197 -17.01 -0.09 -41.26
CA SER A 197 -17.99 0.03 -42.35
C SER A 197 -17.39 -0.41 -43.68
#